data_AF-A0A2G9PA38-F1
#
_entry.id   AF-A0A2G9PA38-F1
#
_cell.length_a   1.000
_cell.length_b   1.000
_cell.length_c   1.000
_cell.angle_alpha   90.00
_cell.angle_beta   90.00
_cell.angle_gamma   90.00
#
_symmetry.space_group_name_H-M   'P 1'
#
loop_
_entity.id
_entity.type
_entity.pdbx_description
1 polymer ?
#
loop_
_entity_poly.entity_id
_entity_poly.type
_entity_poly.pdbx_seq_one_letter_code
_entity_poly.pdbx_strand_id
1 'polypeptide(L)'
;MAKKNSKHLSKKQDFSISFENGMAFLESAETYYRVIGTKETTEAKKRPIIDNIFHGCERIAFAFICKETQLKLGDHDAILREFTKVFSQQDRMTKELTDFYAEIKSVNYRALYQFDVTITNATLAEYITLAQKFKQRAILYAKAREWIK
;
A
#
# COMPACT_ATOMS: atom_id res chain seq x y z
N MET A 1 -26.25 -30.15 2.61
CA MET A 1 -26.31 -28.86 3.33
C MET A 1 -25.00 -28.67 4.09
N ALA A 2 -24.01 -28.00 3.49
CA ALA A 2 -22.79 -27.65 4.19
C ALA A 2 -22.90 -26.19 4.66
N LYS A 3 -23.16 -26.00 5.96
CA LYS A 3 -22.97 -24.70 6.63
C LYS A 3 -21.48 -24.37 6.54
N LYS A 4 -21.09 -23.51 5.60
CA LYS A 4 -19.78 -22.87 5.65
C LYS A 4 -19.81 -21.88 6.81
N ASN A 5 -19.03 -22.19 7.84
CA ASN A 5 -18.68 -21.25 8.91
C ASN A 5 -18.09 -19.99 8.25
N SER A 6 -18.90 -18.94 8.09
CA SER A 6 -18.38 -17.61 7.83
C SER A 6 -17.61 -17.22 9.08
N LYS A 7 -16.28 -17.36 9.04
CA LYS A 7 -15.38 -16.81 10.06
C LYS A 7 -15.62 -15.30 10.05
N HIS A 8 -16.51 -14.84 10.94
CA HIS A 8 -16.80 -13.43 11.11
C HIS A 8 -15.48 -12.76 11.51
N LEU A 9 -14.85 -12.03 10.58
CA LEU A 9 -13.82 -11.06 10.88
C LEU A 9 -14.53 -9.82 11.49
N SER A 10 -15.06 -9.96 12.70
CA SER A 10 -15.72 -8.87 13.44
C SER A 10 -14.84 -8.29 14.55
N LYS A 11 -13.51 -8.38 14.44
CA LYS A 11 -12.66 -7.47 15.24
C LYS A 11 -12.76 -6.09 14.60
N LYS A 12 -13.18 -5.08 15.37
CA LYS A 12 -13.02 -3.66 15.02
C LYS A 12 -11.61 -3.50 14.44
N GLN A 13 -11.50 -3.22 13.14
CA GLN A 13 -10.21 -2.95 12.52
C GLN A 13 -9.88 -1.51 12.87
N ASP A 14 -8.98 -1.36 13.83
CA ASP A 14 -8.52 -0.07 14.32
C ASP A 14 -7.72 0.63 13.21
N PHE A 15 -7.97 1.93 13.06
CA PHE A 15 -7.17 2.78 12.17
C PHE A 15 -5.70 2.71 12.53
N SER A 16 -5.36 2.84 13.83
CA SER A 16 -3.98 2.91 14.26
C SER A 16 -3.23 1.63 13.89
N ILE A 17 -3.87 0.47 14.12
CA ILE A 17 -3.31 -0.84 13.75
C ILE A 17 -3.11 -0.93 12.22
N SER A 18 -4.10 -0.54 11.43
CA SER A 18 -4.01 -0.65 9.96
C SER A 18 -2.96 0.30 9.39
N PHE A 19 -2.91 1.53 9.91
CA PHE A 19 -1.96 2.55 9.52
C PHE A 19 -0.53 2.16 9.91
N GLU A 20 -0.29 1.74 11.16
CA GLU A 20 1.01 1.25 11.64
C GLU A 20 1.51 0.04 10.85
N ASN A 21 0.62 -0.94 10.59
CA ASN A 21 0.97 -2.08 9.75
C ASN A 21 1.39 -1.63 8.35
N GLY A 22 0.67 -0.68 7.75
CA GLY A 22 1.04 -0.13 6.45
C GLY A 22 2.40 0.56 6.47
N MET A 23 2.71 1.33 7.52
CA MET A 23 4.03 1.93 7.72
C MET A 23 5.13 0.87 7.85
N ALA A 24 4.88 -0.19 8.62
CA ALA A 24 5.83 -1.28 8.82
C ALA A 24 6.13 -2.05 7.52
N PHE A 25 5.13 -2.23 6.66
CA PHE A 25 5.33 -2.81 5.32
C PHE A 25 6.25 -1.93 4.46
N LEU A 26 6.02 -0.61 4.43
CA LEU A 26 6.90 0.31 3.69
C LEU A 26 8.34 0.31 4.23
N GLU A 27 8.52 0.28 5.56
CA GLU A 27 9.85 0.14 6.19
C GLU A 27 10.53 -1.19 5.87
N SER A 28 9.75 -2.28 5.80
CA SER A 28 10.26 -3.59 5.43
C SER A 28 10.74 -3.59 3.97
N ALA A 29 10.01 -2.94 3.05
CA ALA A 29 10.45 -2.75 1.67
C ALA A 29 11.80 -2.03 1.59
N GLU A 30 11.97 -0.93 2.33
CA GLU A 30 13.23 -0.18 2.39
C GLU A 30 14.38 -1.02 2.99
N THR A 31 14.08 -1.83 4.00
CA THR A 31 15.05 -2.70 4.66
C THR A 31 15.51 -3.80 3.71
N TYR A 32 14.57 -4.47 3.03
CA TYR A 32 14.90 -5.47 2.02
C TYR A 32 15.73 -4.87 0.89
N TYR A 33 15.36 -3.69 0.38
CA TYR A 33 16.13 -2.98 -0.64
C TYR A 33 17.57 -2.70 -0.19
N ARG A 34 17.76 -2.24 1.06
CA ARG A 34 19.10 -2.02 1.64
C ARG A 34 19.93 -3.31 1.76
N VAL A 35 19.29 -4.41 2.15
CA VAL A 35 19.97 -5.71 2.32
C VAL A 35 20.42 -6.30 0.98
N ILE A 36 19.59 -6.21 -0.06
CA ILE A 36 19.96 -6.71 -1.39
C ILE A 36 20.95 -5.77 -2.10
N GLY A 37 20.93 -4.48 -1.74
CA GLY A 37 21.83 -3.45 -2.27
C GLY A 37 21.63 -3.19 -3.76
N THR A 38 22.67 -2.67 -4.41
CA THR A 38 22.73 -2.44 -5.88
C THR A 38 23.31 -3.63 -6.65
N LYS A 39 23.59 -4.75 -5.97
CA LYS A 39 24.12 -5.96 -6.61
C LYS A 39 23.10 -6.44 -7.64
N GLU A 40 23.57 -7.07 -8.71
CA GLU A 40 22.70 -7.72 -9.69
C GLU A 40 21.80 -8.72 -8.97
N THR A 41 20.52 -8.37 -8.83
CA THR A 41 19.54 -9.11 -8.04
C THR A 41 18.55 -9.78 -8.97
N THR A 42 18.25 -11.03 -8.69
CA THR A 42 17.24 -11.78 -9.43
C THR A 42 15.85 -11.18 -9.19
N GLU A 43 14.94 -11.30 -10.15
CA GLU A 43 13.55 -10.85 -9.98
C GLU A 43 12.89 -11.45 -8.72
N ALA A 44 13.26 -12.70 -8.37
CA ALA A 44 12.81 -13.34 -7.14
C ALA A 44 13.18 -12.57 -5.86
N LYS A 45 14.29 -11.82 -5.85
CA LYS A 45 14.70 -10.97 -4.72
C LYS A 45 14.04 -9.60 -4.74
N LYS A 46 13.61 -9.11 -5.90
CA LYS A 46 12.94 -7.80 -6.06
C LYS A 46 11.45 -7.87 -5.74
N ARG A 47 10.80 -8.99 -6.05
CA ARG A 47 9.36 -9.19 -5.86
C ARG A 47 8.88 -8.94 -4.42
N PRO A 48 9.55 -9.44 -3.36
CA PRO A 48 9.15 -9.13 -1.99
C PRO A 48 9.14 -7.63 -1.69
N ILE A 49 10.01 -6.83 -2.29
CA ILE A 49 10.04 -5.38 -2.08
C ILE A 49 8.77 -4.76 -2.64
N ILE A 50 8.39 -5.12 -3.87
CA ILE A 50 7.17 -4.63 -4.51
C ILE A 50 5.92 -5.08 -3.76
N ASP A 51 5.88 -6.34 -3.30
CA ASP A 51 4.79 -6.86 -2.47
C ASP A 51 4.64 -6.05 -1.17
N ASN A 52 5.76 -5.73 -0.50
CA ASN A 52 5.73 -4.91 0.71
C ASN A 52 5.29 -3.47 0.42
N ILE A 53 5.72 -2.83 -0.68
CA ILE A 53 5.24 -1.49 -1.05
C ILE A 53 3.74 -1.51 -1.29
N PHE A 54 3.26 -2.48 -2.09
CA PHE A 54 1.84 -2.63 -2.40
C PHE A 54 0.98 -2.80 -1.14
N HIS A 55 1.33 -3.75 -0.26
CA HIS A 55 0.58 -3.96 0.97
C HIS A 55 0.68 -2.78 1.94
N GLY A 56 1.81 -2.07 1.95
CA GLY A 56 1.97 -0.83 2.71
C GLY A 56 0.97 0.24 2.27
N CYS A 57 0.94 0.54 0.96
CA CYS A 57 0.01 1.50 0.39
C CYS A 57 -1.45 1.10 0.61
N GLU A 58 -1.77 -0.18 0.43
CA GLU A 58 -3.12 -0.71 0.64
C GLU A 58 -3.61 -0.55 2.07
N ARG A 59 -2.78 -0.91 3.06
CA ARG A 59 -3.15 -0.83 4.47
C ARG A 59 -3.38 0.62 4.91
N ILE A 60 -2.57 1.54 4.40
CA ILE A 60 -2.74 2.98 4.62
C ILE A 60 -4.02 3.50 3.95
N ALA A 61 -4.26 3.16 2.68
CA ALA A 61 -5.48 3.53 1.97
C ALA A 61 -6.73 3.01 2.69
N PHE A 62 -6.70 1.75 3.12
CA PHE A 62 -7.75 1.14 3.91
C PHE A 62 -7.99 1.87 5.24
N ALA A 63 -6.93 2.22 5.95
CA ALA A 63 -7.03 2.98 7.20
C ALA A 63 -7.71 4.33 6.96
N PHE A 64 -7.33 5.04 5.89
CA PHE A 64 -7.90 6.34 5.54
C PHE A 64 -9.38 6.24 5.17
N ILE A 65 -9.77 5.27 4.32
CA ILE A 65 -11.18 5.04 3.99
C ILE A 65 -11.99 4.74 5.24
N CYS A 66 -11.49 3.85 6.11
CA CYS A 66 -12.18 3.50 7.35
C CYS A 66 -12.42 4.73 8.24
N LYS A 67 -11.46 5.65 8.30
CA LYS A 67 -11.61 6.90 9.09
C LYS A 67 -12.57 7.88 8.46
N GLU A 68 -12.47 8.15 7.16
CA GLU A 68 -13.30 9.15 6.48
C GLU A 68 -14.74 8.69 6.29
N THR A 69 -14.95 7.40 6.00
CA THR A 69 -16.25 6.89 5.51
C THR A 69 -16.92 5.87 6.41
N GLN A 70 -16.20 5.33 7.41
CA GLN A 70 -16.64 4.19 8.23
C GLN A 70 -16.97 2.91 7.44
N LEU A 71 -16.65 2.87 6.14
CA LEU A 71 -16.85 1.69 5.29
C LEU A 71 -15.85 0.59 5.63
N LYS A 72 -16.32 -0.66 5.59
CA LYS A 72 -15.48 -1.86 5.70
C LYS A 72 -15.39 -2.52 4.33
N LEU A 73 -14.21 -2.48 3.74
CA LEU A 73 -13.94 -3.07 2.43
C LEU A 73 -13.12 -4.35 2.60
N GLY A 74 -13.48 -5.40 1.86
CA GLY A 74 -12.85 -6.73 1.98
C GLY A 74 -11.96 -7.14 0.80
N ASP A 75 -11.88 -6.32 -0.25
CA ASP A 75 -11.18 -6.66 -1.49
C ASP A 75 -10.28 -5.50 -1.98
N HIS A 76 -9.14 -5.85 -2.57
CA HIS A 76 -8.09 -4.95 -3.06
C HIS A 76 -8.65 -3.94 -4.07
N ASP A 77 -9.51 -4.39 -4.98
CA ASP A 77 -10.11 -3.51 -5.99
C ASP A 77 -11.12 -2.53 -5.37
N ALA A 78 -11.84 -2.97 -4.34
CA ALA A 78 -12.76 -2.10 -3.63
C ALA A 78 -12.02 -0.98 -2.88
N ILE A 79 -10.88 -1.31 -2.25
CA ILE A 79 -10.02 -0.34 -1.56
C ILE A 79 -9.52 0.71 -2.55
N LEU A 80 -8.93 0.33 -3.69
CA LEU A 80 -8.43 1.31 -4.65
C LEU A 80 -9.55 2.20 -5.23
N ARG A 81 -10.70 1.62 -5.57
CA ARG A 81 -11.85 2.40 -6.09
C ARG A 81 -12.34 3.44 -5.09
N GLU A 82 -12.58 3.03 -3.85
CA GLU A 82 -13.08 3.96 -2.84
C GLU A 82 -12.01 4.96 -2.43
N PHE A 83 -10.73 4.56 -2.37
CA PHE A 83 -9.63 5.48 -2.13
C PHE A 83 -9.56 6.55 -3.23
N THR A 84 -9.65 6.15 -4.49
CA THR A 84 -9.64 7.10 -5.61
C THR A 84 -10.86 8.02 -5.54
N LYS A 85 -12.05 7.49 -5.32
CA LYS A 85 -13.30 8.26 -5.23
C LYS A 85 -13.27 9.29 -4.09
N VAL A 86 -12.79 8.90 -2.91
CA VAL A 86 -12.80 9.78 -1.73
C VAL A 86 -11.69 10.82 -1.80
N PHE A 87 -10.48 10.44 -2.26
CA PHE A 87 -9.28 11.24 -2.05
C PHE A 87 -8.75 11.93 -3.32
N SER A 88 -8.98 11.42 -4.54
CA SER A 88 -8.34 11.96 -5.76
C SER A 88 -8.77 13.39 -6.14
N GLN A 89 -9.92 13.84 -5.65
CA GLN A 89 -10.48 15.17 -5.96
C GLN A 89 -10.33 16.18 -4.82
N GLN A 90 -9.80 15.78 -3.66
CA GLN A 90 -9.71 16.68 -2.50
C GLN A 90 -8.57 17.68 -2.66
N ASP A 91 -7.35 17.18 -2.87
CA ASP A 91 -6.15 18.00 -2.95
C ASP A 91 -5.01 17.30 -3.69
N ARG A 92 -3.92 18.03 -3.93
CA ARG A 92 -2.76 17.51 -4.65
C ARG A 92 -2.06 16.35 -3.92
N MET A 93 -1.94 16.43 -2.59
CA MET A 93 -1.25 15.40 -1.80
C MET A 93 -2.05 14.09 -1.81
N THR A 94 -3.37 14.17 -1.64
CA THR A 94 -4.26 13.01 -1.72
C THR A 94 -4.29 12.40 -3.11
N LYS A 95 -4.27 13.22 -4.17
CA LYS A 95 -4.10 12.74 -5.55
C LYS A 95 -2.79 11.97 -5.75
N GLU A 96 -1.67 12.50 -5.27
CA GLU A 96 -0.36 11.85 -5.38
C GLU A 96 -0.30 10.52 -4.62
N LEU A 97 -1.03 10.39 -3.50
CA LEU A 97 -1.20 9.10 -2.81
C LEU A 97 -2.02 8.11 -3.66
N THR A 98 -3.15 8.54 -4.23
CA THR A 98 -4.01 7.68 -5.06
C THR A 98 -3.31 7.20 -6.33
N ASP A 99 -2.58 8.09 -7.00
CA ASP A 99 -1.86 7.79 -8.24
C ASP A 99 -0.80 6.71 -8.00
N PHE A 100 0.03 6.89 -6.96
CA PHE A 100 1.09 5.93 -6.64
C PHE A 100 0.53 4.57 -6.19
N TYR A 101 -0.55 4.55 -5.40
CA TYR A 101 -1.17 3.28 -5.01
C TYR A 101 -1.73 2.51 -6.22
N ALA A 102 -2.37 3.22 -7.17
CA ALA A 102 -2.85 2.61 -8.40
C ALA A 102 -1.71 2.02 -9.24
N GLU A 103 -0.61 2.77 -9.37
CA GLU A 103 0.59 2.33 -10.09
C GLU A 103 1.20 1.08 -9.46
N ILE A 104 1.50 1.09 -8.15
CA ILE A 104 2.14 -0.05 -7.51
C ILE A 104 1.24 -1.29 -7.50
N LYS A 105 -0.09 -1.12 -7.40
CA LYS A 105 -1.05 -2.23 -7.54
C LYS A 105 -1.00 -2.85 -8.93
N SER A 106 -0.90 -2.04 -9.98
CA SER A 106 -0.74 -2.52 -11.36
C SER A 106 0.57 -3.30 -11.54
N VAL A 107 1.68 -2.75 -11.04
CA VAL A 107 3.00 -3.42 -11.10
C VAL A 107 2.98 -4.73 -10.33
N ASN A 108 2.45 -4.72 -9.11
CA ASN A 108 2.34 -5.89 -8.25
C ASN A 108 1.48 -6.98 -8.90
N TYR A 109 0.30 -6.62 -9.43
CA TYR A 109 -0.57 -7.57 -10.13
C TYR A 109 0.14 -8.20 -11.32
N ARG A 110 0.78 -7.39 -12.19
CA ARG A 110 1.50 -7.95 -13.34
C ARG A 110 2.64 -8.88 -12.94
N ALA A 111 3.39 -8.53 -11.89
CA ALA A 111 4.43 -9.38 -11.32
C ALA A 111 3.87 -10.68 -10.69
N LEU A 112 2.67 -10.63 -10.12
CA LEU A 112 2.00 -11.78 -9.54
C LEU A 112 1.59 -12.82 -10.59
N TYR A 113 0.98 -12.36 -11.69
CA TYR A 113 0.42 -13.20 -12.76
C TYR A 113 1.40 -13.53 -13.88
N GLN A 114 2.72 -13.38 -13.65
CA GLN A 114 3.79 -13.77 -14.58
C GLN A 114 3.66 -13.17 -15.98
N PHE A 115 3.08 -11.97 -16.10
CA PHE A 115 3.40 -11.16 -17.27
C PHE A 115 4.89 -10.85 -17.20
N ASP A 116 5.61 -10.88 -18.33
CA ASP A 116 7.03 -10.53 -18.40
C ASP A 116 7.24 -9.08 -17.94
N VAL A 117 7.35 -8.88 -16.63
CA VAL A 117 7.66 -7.61 -15.99
C VAL A 117 9.07 -7.74 -15.43
N THR A 118 10.02 -7.20 -16.19
CA THR A 118 11.40 -7.04 -15.71
C THR A 118 11.47 -5.78 -14.85
N ILE A 119 11.70 -5.93 -13.55
CA ILE A 119 11.89 -4.79 -12.65
C ILE A 119 13.38 -4.48 -12.61
N THR A 120 13.81 -3.47 -13.34
CA THR A 120 15.23 -3.07 -13.32
C THR A 120 15.61 -2.54 -11.93
N ASN A 121 16.91 -2.55 -11.60
CA ASN A 121 17.41 -1.95 -10.36
C ASN A 121 17.08 -0.45 -10.28
N ALA A 122 17.09 0.26 -11.43
CA ALA A 122 16.71 1.67 -11.50
C ALA A 122 15.23 1.87 -11.16
N THR A 123 14.34 1.09 -11.79
CA THR A 123 12.89 1.13 -11.50
C THR A 123 12.59 0.77 -10.05
N LEU A 124 13.30 -0.20 -9.48
CA LEU A 124 13.14 -0.56 -8.07
C LEU A 124 13.55 0.59 -7.13
N ALA A 125 14.66 1.28 -7.43
CA ALA A 125 15.12 2.43 -6.67
C ALA A 125 14.12 3.61 -6.73
N GLU A 126 13.52 3.83 -7.90
CA GLU A 126 12.44 4.81 -8.09
C GLU A 126 11.23 4.45 -7.23
N TYR A 127 10.77 3.20 -7.25
CA TYR A 127 9.63 2.78 -6.43
C TYR A 127 9.90 2.88 -4.92
N ILE A 128 11.13 2.62 -4.46
CA ILE A 128 11.50 2.86 -3.06
C ILE A 128 11.43 4.35 -2.72
N THR A 129 11.93 5.20 -3.60
CA THR A 129 11.88 6.65 -3.41
C THR A 129 10.43 7.16 -3.37
N LEU A 130 9.57 6.65 -4.25
CA LEU A 130 8.14 6.97 -4.27
C LEU A 130 7.41 6.42 -3.03
N ALA A 131 7.75 5.22 -2.57
CA ALA A 131 7.22 4.64 -1.34
C ALA A 131 7.56 5.49 -0.10
N GLN A 132 8.78 5.99 0.00
CA GLN A 132 9.20 6.93 1.05
C GLN A 132 8.39 8.23 1.01
N LYS A 133 8.19 8.80 -0.19
CA LYS A 133 7.35 9.99 -0.36
C LYS A 133 5.88 9.72 0.02
N PHE A 134 5.34 8.58 -0.39
CA PHE A 134 3.99 8.14 -0.02
C PHE A 134 3.87 8.03 1.51
N LYS A 135 4.84 7.38 2.18
CA LYS A 135 4.90 7.24 3.63
C LYS A 135 4.85 8.60 4.33
N GLN A 136 5.72 9.54 3.94
CA GLN A 136 5.77 10.88 4.53
C GLN A 136 4.46 11.64 4.34
N ARG A 137 3.87 11.59 3.15
CA ARG A 137 2.59 12.24 2.85
C ARG A 137 1.43 11.64 3.64
N ALA A 138 1.41 10.33 3.79
CA ALA A 138 0.41 9.66 4.62
C ALA A 138 0.51 10.11 6.09
N ILE A 139 1.71 10.27 6.63
CA ILE A 139 1.93 10.82 7.99
C ILE A 139 1.43 12.26 8.08
N LEU A 140 1.81 13.13 7.13
CA LEU A 140 1.37 14.52 7.11
C LEU A 140 -0.16 14.64 7.00
N TYR A 141 -0.79 13.83 6.14
CA TYR A 141 -2.24 13.77 5.99
C TYR A 141 -2.93 13.36 7.29
N ALA A 142 -2.46 12.30 7.94
CA ALA A 142 -3.02 11.81 9.20
C ALA A 142 -2.82 12.81 10.35
N LYS A 143 -1.68 13.52 10.39
CA LYS A 143 -1.43 14.60 11.38
C LYS A 143 -2.32 15.80 11.18
N ALA A 144 -2.51 16.27 9.94
CA ALA A 144 -3.37 17.40 9.62
C ALA A 144 -4.84 17.19 10.04
N ARG A 145 -5.24 15.93 10.25
CA ARG A 145 -6.58 15.52 10.70
C ARG A 145 -6.61 15.04 12.15
N GLU A 146 -5.51 15.21 12.88
CA GLU A 146 -5.37 14.81 14.28
C GLU A 146 -5.64 13.31 14.54
N TRP A 147 -5.45 12.46 13.53
CA TRP A 147 -5.63 11.01 13.67
C TRP A 147 -4.44 10.34 14.34
N ILE A 148 -3.28 10.97 14.27
CA ILE A 148 -2.05 10.59 14.97
C ILE A 148 -1.43 11.83 15.61
N LYS A 149 -0.63 11.62 16.67
CA LYS A 149 0.12 12.67 17.36
C LYS A 149 1.40 13.06 16.61
#